data_AF-A0A371YJH3-F1
#
_entry.id   AF-A0A371YJH3-F1
#
_cell.length_a   1.000
_cell.length_b   1.000
_cell.length_c   1.000
_cell.angle_alpha   90.00
_cell.angle_beta   90.00
_cell.angle_gamma   90.00
#
_symmetry.space_group_name_H-M   'P 1'
#
loop_
_entity.id
_entity.type
_entity.pdbx_description
1 polymer ?
#
loop_
_entity_poly.entity_id
_entity_poly.type
_entity_poly.pdbx_seq_one_letter_code
_entity_poly.pdbx_strand_id
1 'polypeptide(L)' 'MEMLTKPTTAQRTKIQYNLRIEPELMDWLKELGREYERPVNYLINHAVKQMKDEIESAKA' A
#
# COMPACT_ATOMS: atom_id res chain seq x y z
N MET A 1 -4.61 -35.97 22.54
CA MET A 1 -4.66 -35.36 21.20
C MET A 1 -3.86 -34.07 21.27
N GLU A 2 -2.61 -34.10 20.82
CA GLU A 2 -1.79 -32.89 20.74
C GLU A 2 -2.27 -32.08 19.54
N MET A 3 -2.86 -30.92 19.81
CA MET A 3 -3.27 -29.98 18.77
C MET A 3 -2.01 -29.31 18.20
N LEU A 4 -1.60 -29.75 17.02
CA LEU A 4 -0.68 -29.02 16.14
C LEU A 4 -1.31 -27.65 15.81
N THR A 5 -1.04 -26.63 16.63
CA THR A 5 -1.31 -25.24 16.28
C THR A 5 -0.31 -24.85 15.20
N LYS A 6 -0.72 -25.01 13.94
CA LYS A 6 -0.03 -24.43 12.78
C LYS A 6 0.33 -22.98 13.12
N PRO A 7 1.57 -22.50 12.87
CA PRO A 7 1.88 -21.09 13.03
C PRO A 7 0.93 -20.32 12.12
N THR A 8 -0.02 -19.65 12.75
CA THR A 8 -1.03 -18.86 12.06
C THR A 8 -0.32 -17.65 11.49
N THR A 9 -0.34 -17.57 10.16
CA THR A 9 -0.13 -16.36 9.36
C THR A 9 1.23 -15.69 9.52
N ALA A 10 2.05 -15.77 8.47
CA ALA A 10 3.16 -14.85 8.24
C ALA A 10 2.72 -13.43 8.62
N GLN A 11 3.21 -12.93 9.76
CA GLN A 11 3.09 -11.53 10.13
C GLN A 11 3.86 -10.76 9.08
N ARG A 12 3.18 -10.31 8.02
CA ARG A 12 3.68 -9.21 7.19
C ARG A 12 3.71 -8.01 8.12
N THR A 13 4.86 -7.79 8.74
CA THR A 13 5.17 -6.58 9.50
C THR A 13 4.92 -5.41 8.57
N LYS A 14 3.80 -4.72 8.75
CA LYS A 14 3.52 -3.51 7.98
C LYS A 14 4.58 -2.50 8.39
N ILE A 15 5.41 -2.09 7.43
CA ILE A 15 6.45 -1.09 7.66
C ILE A 15 5.76 0.28 7.62
N GLN A 16 5.87 1.03 8.72
CA GLN A 16 5.45 2.42 8.76
C GLN A 16 6.61 3.31 8.31
N TYR A 17 6.37 4.14 7.31
CA TYR A 17 7.35 5.08 6.78
C TYR A 17 6.84 6.51 6.97
N ASN A 18 7.76 7.44 7.22
CA ASN A 18 7.47 8.87 7.20
C ASN A 18 7.83 9.39 5.81
N LEU A 19 6.82 9.71 5.01
CA LEU A 19 6.97 10.23 3.65
C LEU A 19 6.78 11.74 3.65
N ARG A 20 7.70 12.45 2.99
CA ARG A 20 7.49 13.86 2.63
C ARG A 20 6.92 13.91 1.23
N ILE A 21 5.72 14.46 1.11
CA ILE A 21 5.07 14.74 -0.18
C ILE A 21 4.72 16.21 -0.25
N GLU A 22 4.68 16.74 -1.47
CA GLU A 22 4.24 18.12 -1.70
C GLU A 22 2.81 18.32 -1.17
N PRO A 23 2.49 19.48 -0.56
CA PRO A 23 1.17 19.74 0.01
C PRO A 23 0.03 19.56 -0.99
N GLU A 24 0.21 20.03 -2.22
CA GLU A 24 -0.78 19.92 -3.30
C GLU A 24 -1.13 18.46 -3.63
N LEU A 25 -0.12 17.58 -3.64
CA LEU A 25 -0.31 16.15 -3.85
C LEU A 25 -1.02 15.49 -2.67
N MET A 26 -0.72 15.91 -1.44
CA MET A 26 -1.40 15.40 -0.25
C MET A 26 -2.89 15.76 -0.27
N ASP A 27 -3.22 16.99 -0.66
CA ASP A 27 -4.61 17.44 -0.69
C ASP A 27 -5.40 16.72 -1.79
N TRP A 28 -4.81 16.56 -2.99
CA TRP A 28 -5.38 15.72 -4.03
C TRP A 28 -5.61 14.27 -3.57
N LEU A 29 -4.63 13.65 -2.89
CA LEU A 29 -4.77 12.28 -2.37
C LEU A 29 -5.87 12.14 -1.32
N LYS A 30 -6.09 13.18 -0.49
CA LYS A 30 -7.18 13.18 0.49
C LYS A 30 -8.54 13.28 -0.19
N GLU A 31 -8.67 14.12 -1.21
CA GLU A 31 -9.90 14.24 -2.01
C GLU A 31 -10.22 12.91 -2.70
N LEU A 32 -9.23 12.32 -3.36
CA LEU A 32 -9.33 11.02 -4.00
C LEU A 32 -9.71 9.92 -2.98
N GLY A 33 -9.11 9.94 -1.79
CA GLY A 33 -9.42 9.01 -0.71
C GLY A 33 -10.86 9.12 -0.21
N ARG A 34 -11.43 10.33 -0.22
CA ARG A 34 -12.85 10.55 0.11
C ARG A 34 -13.75 10.02 -0.99
N GLU A 35 -13.44 10.31 -2.25
CA GLU A 35 -14.24 9.87 -3.41
C GLU A 35 -14.37 8.35 -3.49
N TYR A 36 -13.27 7.63 -3.27
CA TYR A 36 -13.26 6.17 -3.36
C TYR A 36 -13.49 5.45 -2.02
N GLU A 37 -13.72 6.19 -0.94
CA GLU A 37 -13.82 5.65 0.44
C GLU A 37 -12.61 4.76 0.78
N ARG A 38 -11.41 5.27 0.50
CA ARG A 38 -10.14 4.57 0.75
C ARG A 38 -9.16 5.45 1.55
N PRO A 39 -8.38 4.86 2.46
CA PRO A 39 -7.34 5.61 3.15
C PRO A 39 -6.22 5.99 2.18
N VAL A 40 -5.60 7.15 2.39
CA VAL A 40 -4.49 7.65 1.56
C VAL A 40 -3.35 6.63 1.43
N ASN A 41 -3.03 5.91 2.52
CA ASN A 41 -2.02 4.84 2.49
C ASN A 41 -2.37 3.71 1.49
N TYR A 42 -3.66 3.38 1.33
CA TYR A 42 -4.07 2.39 0.33
C TYR A 42 -3.78 2.90 -1.08
N LEU A 43 -4.12 4.16 -1.36
CA LEU A 43 -3.90 4.79 -2.67
C LEU A 43 -2.41 4.83 -3.02
N ILE A 44 -1.55 5.23 -2.08
CA ILE A 44 -0.10 5.24 -2.27
C ILE A 44 0.42 3.83 -2.58
N ASN A 45 0.02 2.83 -1.80
CA ASN A 45 0.45 1.44 -2.06
C ASN A 45 -0.06 0.91 -3.40
N HIS A 46 -1.29 1.29 -3.81
CA HIS A 46 -1.84 0.92 -5.10
C HIS A 46 -1.04 1.53 -6.25
N ALA A 47 -0.76 2.83 -6.18
CA ALA A 47 0.03 3.54 -7.19
C ALA A 47 1.44 2.94 -7.33
N VAL A 48 2.13 2.69 -6.21
CA VAL A 48 3.47 2.10 -6.22
C VAL A 48 3.47 0.69 -6.83
N LYS A 49 2.45 -0.13 -6.55
CA LYS A 49 2.32 -1.46 -7.17
C LYS A 49 2.12 -1.37 -8.67
N GLN A 50 1.23 -0.50 -9.12
CA GLN A 50 0.97 -0.31 -10.54
C GLN A 50 2.24 0.15 -11.27
N MET A 51 2.97 1.12 -10.72
CA MET A 51 4.25 1.57 -11.27
C MET A 51 5.29 0.45 -11.32
N LYS A 52 5.37 -0.39 -10.27
CA LYS A 52 6.28 -1.54 -10.25
C LYS A 52 5.96 -2.49 -11.41
N ASP A 53 4.69 -2.83 -11.59
CA ASP A 53 4.26 -3.79 -12.62
C ASP A 53 4.51 -3.23 -14.04
N GLU A 54 4.28 -1.93 -14.25
CA GLU A 54 4.61 -1.23 -15.51
C GLU A 54 6.12 -1.25 -15.79
N ILE A 55 6.96 -0.95 -14.79
CA ILE A 55 8.43 -0.95 -14.93
C ILE A 55 8.96 -2.36 -15.20
N GLU A 56 8.43 -3.38 -14.52
CA GLU A 56 8.83 -4.77 -14.74
C GLU A 56 8.40 -5.28 -16.11
N SER A 57 7.19 -4.92 -16.56
CA SER A 57 6.68 -5.27 -17.89
C SER A 57 7.47 -4.59 -19.00
N ALA A 58 7.92 -3.36 -18.81
CA ALA A 58 8.72 -2.63 -19.80
C ALA A 58 10.17 -3.13 -19.92
N LYS A 59 10.66 -3.90 -18.94
CA LYS A 59 11.99 -4.53 -18.94
C LYS A 59 11.99 -5.93 -19.55
N ALA A 60 10.81 -6.53 -19.76
CA ALA A 60 10.62 -7.84 -20.38
C ALA A 60 10.56 -7.72 -21.91
#